data_AF-A0AAD1R6L5-F1
#
_entry.id   AF-A0AAD1R6L5-F1
#
_cell.length_a   1.000
_cell.length_b   1.000
_cell.length_c   1.000
_cell.angle_alpha   90.00
_cell.angle_beta   90.00
_cell.angle_gamma   90.00
#
_symmetry.space_group_name_H-M   'P 1'
#
loop_
_entity.id
_entity.type
_entity.pdbx_description
1 polymer ?
#
loop_
_entity_poly.entity_id
_entity_poly.type
_entity_poly.pdbx_seq_one_letter_code
_entity_poly.pdbx_strand_id
1 'polypeptide(L)'
;MVEIAIIGSDMQEVIGSAIAINLLSVGIIPLWGGVLITIVDTFFFLFLDKYGLRKLEAFFGLLITIMAVTFGYEYIRVSPDQGQLLKGMFFPYCEGCGTRQLEQAVGIVGAVIMPHNMYLHSALVKSREVNRANKKEVREANKYFFIESAIALFISFIINVFVVAVFAEAFFGKTNIEVHNECFNKTSPHSDLFPNNTDTLEVDIYKGGVVLGCFFGPAALYIWAIGILAAGQSSTMTGTYSGQFVMEGFLNLKWSRFARVILTRSIAITPTLFVAIFQDVEHLTGMNDFLNVLQSLQLPFALIPVLTFTSLRPVMNEFANGLGWKIAGGILILIVCSINIYFVVVYVSALGHVVFYVIAALLSVAYMCFVVYLTWQCLVALGLKFLQCGDTCPIGLTSNPELFLLNNMEKDDTPSNR
;
A
#
# COMPACT_ATOMS: atom_id res chain seq x y z
N MET A 1 7.82 11.37 -7.14
CA MET A 1 6.54 11.05 -6.47
C MET A 1 6.46 9.56 -6.16
N VAL A 2 6.50 8.65 -7.13
CA VAL A 2 6.46 7.19 -6.86
C VAL A 2 7.58 6.71 -5.92
N GLU A 3 8.83 7.13 -6.12
CA GLU A 3 9.94 6.82 -5.18
C GLU A 3 9.67 7.28 -3.74
N ILE A 4 9.01 8.43 -3.56
CA ILE A 4 8.65 8.93 -2.24
C ILE A 4 7.59 8.01 -1.60
N ALA A 5 6.64 7.52 -2.39
CA ALA A 5 5.64 6.55 -1.92
C ALA A 5 6.26 5.19 -1.57
N ILE A 6 7.30 4.76 -2.31
CA ILE A 6 8.04 3.54 -2.03
C ILE A 6 8.83 3.69 -0.72
N ILE A 7 9.56 4.79 -0.55
CA ILE A 7 10.26 5.11 0.71
C ILE A 7 9.26 5.23 1.87
N GLY A 8 8.08 5.79 1.63
CA GLY A 8 7.04 5.86 2.66
C GLY A 8 6.50 4.49 3.06
N SER A 9 6.26 3.60 2.10
CA SER A 9 5.87 2.21 2.36
C SER A 9 6.96 1.42 3.10
N ASP A 10 8.22 1.67 2.75
CA ASP A 10 9.41 1.11 3.39
C ASP A 10 9.49 1.53 4.87
N MET A 11 9.21 2.80 5.18
CA MET A 11 9.13 3.28 6.57
C MET A 11 8.05 2.54 7.38
N GLN A 12 6.83 2.37 6.84
CA GLN A 12 5.74 1.65 7.55
C GLN A 12 6.14 0.22 7.88
N GLU A 13 6.89 -0.41 7.00
CA GLU A 13 7.40 -1.75 7.19
C GLU A 13 8.49 -1.83 8.25
N VAL A 14 9.46 -0.90 8.24
CA VAL A 14 10.51 -0.86 9.26
C VAL A 14 9.88 -0.70 10.65
N ILE A 15 8.83 0.12 10.77
CA ILE A 15 8.03 0.26 12.00
C ILE A 15 7.38 -1.09 12.37
N GLY A 16 6.69 -1.76 11.43
CA GLY A 16 6.02 -3.04 11.68
C GLY A 16 6.98 -4.14 12.13
N SER A 17 8.12 -4.29 11.45
CA SER A 17 9.16 -5.26 11.80
C SER A 17 9.80 -4.94 13.16
N ALA A 18 10.06 -3.67 13.46
CA ALA A 18 10.58 -3.27 14.77
C ALA A 18 9.60 -3.57 15.91
N ILE A 19 8.30 -3.30 15.70
CA ILE A 19 7.22 -3.66 16.63
C ILE A 19 7.16 -5.17 16.84
N ALA A 20 7.23 -5.96 15.77
CA ALA A 20 7.21 -7.41 15.86
C ALA A 20 8.42 -7.94 16.67
N ILE A 21 9.62 -7.41 16.43
CA ILE A 21 10.83 -7.79 17.19
C ILE A 21 10.70 -7.41 18.67
N ASN A 22 10.13 -6.24 18.98
CA ASN A 22 9.87 -5.84 20.37
C ASN A 22 8.91 -6.80 21.07
N LEU A 23 7.81 -7.18 20.42
CA LEU A 23 6.85 -8.13 20.96
C LEU A 23 7.44 -9.54 21.12
N LEU A 24 8.18 -10.04 20.13
CA LEU A 24 8.84 -11.35 20.19
C LEU A 24 9.90 -11.44 21.29
N SER A 25 10.55 -10.32 21.60
CA SER A 25 11.57 -10.24 22.66
C SER A 25 11.00 -9.90 24.03
N VAL A 26 9.67 -9.82 24.18
CA VAL A 26 9.00 -9.46 25.45
C VAL A 26 9.51 -8.11 25.98
N GLY A 27 9.76 -7.17 25.06
CA GLY A 27 10.29 -5.84 25.40
C GLY A 27 11.78 -5.78 25.73
N ILE A 28 12.54 -6.87 25.66
CA ILE A 28 14.01 -6.86 25.86
C ILE A 28 14.69 -5.99 24.79
N ILE A 29 14.24 -6.10 23.54
CA ILE A 29 14.76 -5.29 22.44
C ILE A 29 13.86 -4.05 22.30
N PRO A 30 14.35 -2.84 22.60
CA PRO A 30 13.56 -1.62 22.43
C PRO A 30 13.29 -1.34 20.94
N LEU A 31 12.30 -0.49 20.64
CA LEU A 31 11.88 -0.21 19.26
C LEU A 31 13.03 0.28 18.39
N TRP A 32 13.88 1.19 18.87
CA TRP A 32 15.07 1.64 18.13
C TRP A 32 16.04 0.49 17.83
N GLY A 33 16.15 -0.50 18.72
CA GLY A 33 16.95 -1.71 18.51
C GLY A 33 16.34 -2.59 17.43
N GLY A 34 15.01 -2.73 17.42
CA GLY A 34 14.26 -3.39 16.35
C GLY A 34 14.51 -2.74 14.99
N VAL A 35 14.47 -1.41 14.91
CA VAL A 35 14.76 -0.63 13.70
C VAL A 35 16.21 -0.82 13.21
N LEU A 36 17.18 -1.04 14.10
CA LEU A 36 18.54 -1.36 13.68
C LEU A 36 18.67 -2.80 13.16
N ILE A 37 17.91 -3.74 13.72
CA ILE A 37 17.91 -5.13 13.28
C ILE A 37 17.34 -5.27 11.87
N THR A 38 16.40 -4.42 11.46
CA THR A 38 15.90 -4.42 10.06
C THR A 38 17.01 -4.09 9.06
N ILE A 39 18.12 -3.44 9.43
CA ILE A 39 19.27 -3.31 8.50
C ILE A 39 19.78 -4.69 8.06
N VAL A 40 19.69 -5.71 8.92
CA VAL A 40 20.09 -7.08 8.61
C VAL A 40 19.14 -7.72 7.59
N ASP A 41 17.83 -7.40 7.64
CA ASP A 41 16.86 -7.89 6.65
C ASP A 41 17.21 -7.45 5.23
N THR A 42 17.79 -6.27 5.11
CA THR A 42 18.16 -5.67 3.84
C THR A 42 19.30 -6.46 3.21
N PHE A 43 20.28 -6.88 4.02
CA PHE A 43 21.35 -7.77 3.58
C PHE A 43 20.83 -9.17 3.24
N PHE A 44 19.87 -9.68 4.02
CA PHE A 44 19.24 -10.97 3.74
C PHE A 44 18.47 -10.95 2.41
N PHE A 45 17.74 -9.88 2.12
CA PHE A 45 17.08 -9.68 0.83
C PHE A 45 18.08 -9.64 -0.33
N LEU A 46 19.15 -8.84 -0.20
CA LEU A 46 20.19 -8.75 -1.23
C LEU A 46 20.85 -10.11 -1.51
N PHE A 47 20.97 -10.95 -0.48
CA PHE A 47 21.44 -12.33 -0.64
C PHE A 47 20.42 -13.18 -1.41
N LEU A 48 19.13 -13.07 -1.09
CA LEU A 48 18.05 -13.82 -1.77
C LEU A 48 17.84 -13.40 -3.24
N ASP A 49 17.98 -12.11 -3.57
CA ASP A 49 17.86 -11.61 -4.95
C ASP A 49 18.89 -12.25 -5.90
N LYS A 50 20.03 -12.73 -5.36
CA LYS A 50 21.03 -13.46 -6.14
C LYS A 50 20.53 -14.81 -6.68
N TYR A 51 19.50 -15.41 -6.06
CA TYR A 51 18.98 -16.74 -6.41
C TYR A 51 17.90 -16.74 -7.49
N GLY A 52 17.55 -15.58 -8.04
CA GLY A 52 16.63 -15.41 -9.17
C GLY A 52 15.14 -15.39 -8.80
N LEU A 53 14.33 -14.87 -9.73
CA LEU A 53 12.92 -14.49 -9.48
C LEU A 53 12.03 -15.63 -8.96
N ARG A 54 12.16 -16.86 -9.51
CA ARG A 54 11.30 -17.98 -9.11
C ARG A 54 11.46 -18.38 -7.64
N LYS A 55 12.68 -18.31 -7.12
CA LYS A 55 12.95 -18.63 -5.70
C LYS A 55 12.36 -17.56 -4.78
N LEU A 56 12.34 -16.34 -5.26
CA LEU A 56 11.79 -15.21 -4.54
C LEU A 56 10.26 -15.20 -4.54
N GLU A 57 9.62 -15.52 -5.67
CA GLU A 57 8.17 -15.77 -5.72
C GLU A 57 7.76 -16.88 -4.75
N ALA A 58 8.54 -17.96 -4.66
CA ALA A 58 8.30 -19.03 -3.68
C ALA A 58 8.46 -18.53 -2.23
N PHE A 59 9.42 -17.64 -1.98
CA PHE A 59 9.61 -17.03 -0.67
C PHE A 59 8.45 -16.08 -0.31
N PHE A 60 7.92 -15.31 -1.25
CA PHE A 60 6.69 -14.55 -1.07
C PHE A 60 5.50 -15.44 -0.75
N GLY A 61 5.35 -16.55 -1.48
CA GLY A 61 4.32 -17.54 -1.18
C GLY A 61 4.43 -18.08 0.25
N LEU A 62 5.65 -18.31 0.74
CA LEU A 62 5.91 -18.74 2.11
C LEU A 62 5.51 -17.67 3.13
N LEU A 63 5.91 -16.40 2.94
CA LEU A 63 5.54 -15.30 3.84
C LEU A 63 4.02 -15.07 3.88
N ILE A 64 3.36 -15.10 2.71
CA ILE A 64 1.89 -14.99 2.62
C ILE A 64 1.21 -16.16 3.32
N THR A 65 1.76 -17.37 3.18
CA THR A 65 1.23 -18.55 3.90
C THR A 65 1.38 -18.40 5.40
N ILE A 66 2.52 -17.89 5.89
CA ILE A 66 2.72 -17.60 7.32
C ILE A 66 1.68 -16.58 7.81
N MET A 67 1.45 -15.49 7.07
CA MET A 67 0.41 -14.51 7.42
C MET A 67 -0.99 -15.14 7.46
N ALA A 68 -1.35 -15.92 6.43
CA ALA A 68 -2.65 -16.59 6.38
C ALA A 68 -2.87 -17.56 7.55
N VAL A 69 -1.84 -18.32 7.93
CA VAL A 69 -1.91 -19.29 9.03
C VAL A 69 -1.95 -18.59 10.38
N THR A 70 -1.10 -17.58 10.60
CA THR A 70 -1.01 -16.86 11.88
C THR A 70 -2.28 -16.06 12.15
N PHE A 71 -2.72 -15.21 11.21
CA PHE A 71 -3.95 -14.45 11.37
C PHE A 71 -5.20 -15.33 11.31
N GLY A 72 -5.17 -16.45 10.55
CA GLY A 72 -6.22 -17.45 10.57
C GLY A 72 -6.34 -18.16 11.93
N TYR A 73 -5.22 -18.44 12.60
CA TYR A 73 -5.22 -18.97 13.96
C TYR A 73 -5.84 -17.98 14.95
N GLU A 74 -5.45 -16.71 14.88
CA GLU A 74 -6.04 -15.65 15.72
C GLU A 74 -7.56 -15.56 15.51
N TYR A 75 -8.01 -15.56 14.25
CA TYR A 75 -9.42 -15.53 13.92
C TYR A 75 -10.21 -16.68 14.55
N ILE A 76 -9.69 -17.91 14.47
CA ILE A 76 -10.32 -19.09 15.09
C ILE A 76 -10.29 -18.98 16.62
N ARG A 77 -9.17 -18.52 17.18
CA ARG A 77 -8.98 -18.43 18.63
C ARG A 77 -9.89 -17.40 19.28
N VAL A 78 -10.06 -16.26 18.63
CA VAL A 78 -10.90 -15.14 19.06
C VAL A 78 -12.39 -15.45 18.82
N SER A 79 -12.70 -16.29 17.82
CA SER A 79 -14.07 -16.75 17.53
C SER A 79 -15.10 -15.60 17.40
N PRO A 80 -14.87 -14.61 16.52
CA PRO A 80 -15.80 -13.50 16.33
C PRO A 80 -17.18 -13.97 15.81
N ASP A 81 -18.23 -13.19 16.08
CA ASP A 81 -19.59 -13.50 15.63
C ASP A 81 -19.69 -13.52 14.08
N GLN A 82 -19.90 -14.71 13.52
CA GLN A 82 -19.95 -14.92 12.08
C GLN A 82 -21.16 -14.25 11.41
N GLY A 83 -22.27 -14.12 12.15
CA GLY A 83 -23.49 -13.51 11.62
C GLY A 83 -23.32 -12.01 11.42
N GLN A 84 -22.73 -11.33 12.40
CA GLN A 84 -22.39 -9.91 12.33
C GLN A 84 -21.31 -9.65 11.29
N LEU A 85 -20.30 -10.51 11.19
CA LEU A 85 -19.25 -10.43 10.17
C LEU A 85 -19.83 -10.49 8.75
N LEU A 86 -20.63 -11.52 8.46
CA LEU A 86 -21.26 -11.68 7.14
C LEU A 86 -22.19 -10.52 6.82
N LYS A 87 -22.95 -10.04 7.82
CA LYS A 87 -23.79 -8.85 7.65
C LYS A 87 -22.95 -7.62 7.29
N GLY A 88 -21.86 -7.35 8.01
CA GLY A 88 -20.97 -6.23 7.73
C GLY A 88 -20.23 -6.34 6.39
N MET A 89 -19.94 -7.56 5.92
CA MET A 89 -19.25 -7.80 4.66
C MET A 89 -20.12 -7.53 3.42
N PHE A 90 -21.42 -7.86 3.48
CA PHE A 90 -22.33 -7.72 2.34
C PHE A 90 -23.22 -6.47 2.40
N PHE A 91 -23.47 -5.92 3.59
CA PHE A 91 -24.29 -4.72 3.77
C PHE A 91 -23.43 -3.54 4.22
N PRO A 92 -23.12 -2.59 3.31
CA PRO A 92 -22.33 -1.40 3.64
C PRO A 92 -23.19 -0.37 4.37
N TYR A 93 -23.56 -0.67 5.62
CA TYR A 93 -24.36 0.19 6.49
C TYR A 93 -23.67 0.39 7.83
N CYS A 94 -23.59 1.63 8.29
CA CYS A 94 -23.12 1.96 9.62
C CYS A 94 -24.12 2.87 10.33
N GLU A 95 -24.62 2.41 11.47
CA GLU A 95 -25.54 3.18 12.30
C GLU A 95 -24.73 4.08 13.25
N GLY A 96 -24.90 5.40 13.15
CA GLY A 96 -24.20 6.35 14.03
C GLY A 96 -22.72 6.60 13.70
N CYS A 97 -22.24 6.21 12.51
CA CYS A 97 -20.89 6.58 12.07
C CYS A 97 -20.74 8.12 11.98
N GLY A 98 -19.76 8.66 12.69
CA GLY A 98 -19.33 10.05 12.57
C GLY A 98 -18.29 10.25 11.47
N THR A 99 -17.72 11.45 11.40
CA THR A 99 -16.69 11.81 10.41
C THR A 99 -15.43 10.95 10.54
N ARG A 100 -14.98 10.66 11.77
CA ARG A 100 -13.78 9.85 12.02
C ARG A 100 -13.87 8.42 11.49
N GLN A 101 -15.02 7.76 11.67
CA GLN A 101 -15.23 6.40 11.17
C GLN A 101 -15.29 6.38 9.64
N LEU A 102 -15.90 7.41 9.03
CA LEU A 102 -15.92 7.58 7.58
C LEU A 102 -14.50 7.83 7.03
N GLU A 103 -13.72 8.69 7.69
CA GLU A 103 -12.31 8.95 7.39
C GLU A 103 -11.47 7.66 7.43
N GLN A 104 -11.65 6.82 8.45
CA GLN A 104 -10.98 5.52 8.56
C GLN A 104 -11.41 4.56 7.44
N ALA A 105 -12.71 4.44 7.17
CA ALA A 105 -13.23 3.58 6.10
C ALA A 105 -12.69 4.00 4.71
N VAL A 106 -12.63 5.31 4.48
CA VAL A 106 -12.07 5.90 3.27
C VAL A 106 -10.54 5.72 3.20
N GLY A 107 -9.84 5.80 4.33
CA GLY A 107 -8.41 5.51 4.46
C GLY A 107 -8.03 4.07 4.11
N ILE A 108 -8.88 3.10 4.46
CA ILE A 108 -8.70 1.68 4.10
C ILE A 108 -8.62 1.50 2.57
N VAL A 109 -9.45 2.23 1.80
CA VAL A 109 -9.41 2.16 0.32
C VAL A 109 -8.03 2.57 -0.21
N GLY A 110 -7.46 3.65 0.35
CA GLY A 110 -6.12 4.12 0.00
C GLY A 110 -5.01 3.16 0.41
N ALA A 111 -5.13 2.56 1.59
CA ALA A 111 -4.15 1.60 2.11
C ALA A 111 -4.13 0.28 1.33
N VAL A 112 -5.30 -0.19 0.84
CA VAL A 112 -5.39 -1.45 0.08
C VAL A 112 -4.86 -1.28 -1.35
N ILE A 113 -5.11 -0.13 -1.98
CA ILE A 113 -4.67 0.12 -3.35
C ILE A 113 -3.29 0.79 -3.30
N MET A 114 -2.23 -0.01 -3.35
CA MET A 114 -0.87 0.52 -3.36
C MET A 114 -0.41 0.83 -4.80
N PRO A 115 -0.02 2.07 -5.13
CA PRO A 115 0.31 2.45 -6.51
C PRO A 115 1.59 1.77 -7.01
N HIS A 116 2.57 1.54 -6.13
CA HIS A 116 3.80 0.85 -6.51
C HIS A 116 3.58 -0.62 -6.90
N ASN A 117 2.54 -1.27 -6.35
CA ASN A 117 2.17 -2.63 -6.74
C ASN A 117 1.64 -2.71 -8.18
N MET A 118 1.02 -1.63 -8.70
CA MET A 118 0.62 -1.59 -10.11
C MET A 118 1.84 -1.63 -11.04
N TYR A 119 2.87 -0.84 -10.73
CA TYR A 119 4.13 -0.84 -11.49
C TYR A 119 4.85 -2.17 -11.36
N LEU A 120 4.96 -2.70 -10.13
CA LEU A 120 5.57 -4.00 -9.86
C LEU A 120 4.90 -5.12 -10.67
N HIS A 121 3.57 -5.22 -10.61
CA HIS A 121 2.83 -6.28 -11.30
C HIS A 121 2.97 -6.16 -12.83
N SER A 122 2.96 -4.94 -13.38
CA SER A 122 3.20 -4.72 -14.81
C SER A 122 4.59 -5.16 -15.26
N ALA A 123 5.59 -5.09 -14.38
CA ALA A 123 6.94 -5.55 -14.64
C ALA A 123 7.10 -7.06 -14.45
N LEU A 124 6.48 -7.65 -13.42
CA LEU A 124 6.51 -9.10 -13.15
C LEU A 124 5.87 -9.91 -14.29
N VAL A 125 4.83 -9.39 -14.93
CA VAL A 125 4.22 -10.03 -16.11
C VAL A 125 5.24 -10.18 -17.26
N LYS A 126 6.24 -9.29 -17.36
CA LYS A 126 7.30 -9.38 -18.38
C LYS A 126 8.38 -10.41 -18.06
N SER A 127 8.41 -10.96 -16.84
CA SER A 127 9.40 -11.98 -16.47
C SER A 127 9.13 -13.34 -17.13
N ARG A 128 7.89 -13.56 -17.58
CA ARG A 128 7.49 -14.79 -18.27
C ARG A 128 7.66 -14.62 -19.77
N GLU A 129 8.30 -15.60 -20.40
CA GLU A 129 8.47 -15.63 -21.84
C GLU A 129 7.14 -15.97 -22.51
N VAL A 130 6.60 -15.02 -23.26
CA VAL A 130 5.35 -15.17 -24.02
C VAL A 130 5.62 -14.69 -25.45
N ASN A 131 5.27 -15.51 -26.45
CA ASN A 131 5.40 -15.10 -27.84
C ASN A 131 4.35 -14.03 -28.18
N ARG A 132 4.77 -12.76 -28.21
CA ARG A 132 3.88 -11.62 -28.48
C ARG A 132 3.36 -11.57 -29.92
N ALA A 133 3.97 -12.32 -30.84
CA ALA A 133 3.47 -12.44 -32.21
C ALA A 133 2.24 -13.35 -32.30
N ASN A 134 2.11 -14.32 -31.39
CA ASN A 134 0.98 -15.26 -31.37
C ASN A 134 -0.12 -14.79 -30.42
N LYS A 135 -1.20 -14.27 -31.01
CA LYS A 135 -2.39 -13.78 -30.30
C LYS A 135 -3.02 -14.80 -29.36
N LYS A 136 -2.97 -16.10 -29.70
CA LYS A 136 -3.52 -17.18 -28.86
C LYS A 136 -2.71 -17.33 -27.57
N GLU A 137 -1.38 -17.29 -27.66
CA GLU A 137 -0.49 -17.38 -26.50
C GLU A 137 -0.63 -16.16 -25.60
N VAL A 138 -0.76 -14.95 -26.15
CA VAL A 138 -1.03 -13.73 -25.36
C VAL A 138 -2.36 -13.84 -24.61
N ARG A 139 -3.41 -14.37 -25.26
CA ARG A 139 -4.72 -14.57 -24.62
C ARG A 139 -4.65 -15.60 -23.49
N GLU A 140 -3.91 -16.69 -23.70
CA GLU A 140 -3.69 -17.72 -22.69
C GLU A 140 -2.88 -17.18 -21.51
N ALA A 141 -1.80 -16.44 -21.78
CA ALA A 141 -0.99 -15.78 -20.76
C ALA A 141 -1.85 -14.81 -19.93
N ASN A 142 -2.66 -13.97 -20.57
CA ASN A 142 -3.58 -13.06 -19.87
C ASN A 142 -4.56 -13.80 -18.96
N LYS A 143 -5.04 -14.99 -19.35
CA LYS A 143 -5.90 -15.82 -18.51
C LYS A 143 -5.16 -16.32 -17.27
N TYR A 144 -3.92 -16.82 -17.43
CA TYR A 144 -3.13 -17.29 -16.28
C TYR A 144 -2.74 -16.16 -15.35
N PHE A 145 -2.32 -15.01 -15.88
CA PHE A 145 -2.03 -13.82 -15.07
C PHE A 145 -3.26 -13.35 -14.31
N PHE A 146 -4.44 -13.34 -14.94
CA PHE A 146 -5.69 -13.00 -14.25
C PHE A 146 -5.99 -13.96 -13.09
N ILE A 147 -5.84 -15.28 -13.31
CA ILE A 147 -6.08 -16.29 -12.26
C ILE A 147 -5.07 -16.11 -11.11
N GLU A 148 -3.79 -15.91 -11.42
CA GLU A 148 -2.72 -15.71 -10.45
C GLU A 148 -2.98 -14.48 -9.57
N SER A 149 -3.25 -13.32 -10.19
CA SER A 149 -3.58 -12.10 -9.46
C SER A 149 -4.87 -12.24 -8.66
N ALA A 150 -5.90 -12.90 -9.20
CA ALA A 150 -7.19 -13.08 -8.53
C ALA A 150 -7.04 -13.95 -7.26
N ILE A 151 -6.28 -15.04 -7.33
CA ILE A 151 -6.01 -15.90 -6.16
C ILE A 151 -5.21 -15.13 -5.10
N ALA A 152 -4.16 -14.41 -5.50
CA ALA A 152 -3.34 -13.64 -4.57
C ALA A 152 -4.16 -12.54 -3.86
N LEU A 153 -4.96 -11.79 -4.60
CA LEU A 153 -5.84 -10.75 -4.04
C LEU A 153 -6.96 -11.34 -3.18
N PHE A 154 -7.47 -12.52 -3.52
CA PHE A 154 -8.49 -13.21 -2.70
C PHE A 154 -7.91 -13.68 -1.36
N ILE A 155 -6.69 -14.22 -1.35
CA ILE A 155 -5.99 -14.58 -0.10
C ILE A 155 -5.74 -13.32 0.74
N SER A 156 -5.28 -12.23 0.11
CA SER A 156 -5.10 -10.95 0.80
C SER A 156 -6.41 -10.42 1.40
N PHE A 157 -7.53 -10.54 0.68
CA PHE A 157 -8.86 -10.22 1.19
C PHE A 157 -9.21 -11.04 2.43
N ILE A 158 -8.99 -12.36 2.41
CA ILE A 158 -9.25 -13.23 3.57
C ILE A 158 -8.40 -12.80 4.78
N ILE A 159 -7.10 -12.54 4.57
CA ILE A 159 -6.21 -12.05 5.63
C ILE A 159 -6.73 -10.75 6.24
N ASN A 160 -7.13 -9.79 5.40
CA ASN A 160 -7.68 -8.52 5.87
C ASN A 160 -8.97 -8.71 6.67
N VAL A 161 -9.86 -9.61 6.23
CA VAL A 161 -11.07 -9.97 6.98
C VAL A 161 -10.70 -10.56 8.36
N PHE A 162 -9.72 -11.46 8.44
CA PHE A 162 -9.27 -12.02 9.70
C PHE A 162 -8.74 -10.95 10.66
N VAL A 163 -7.85 -10.07 10.19
CA VAL A 163 -7.27 -9.00 11.01
C VAL A 163 -8.36 -8.05 11.51
N VAL A 164 -9.23 -7.55 10.62
CA VAL A 164 -10.30 -6.62 11.00
C VAL A 164 -11.29 -7.26 11.97
N ALA A 165 -11.64 -8.54 11.79
CA ALA A 165 -12.56 -9.24 12.67
C ALA A 165 -11.98 -9.49 14.07
N VAL A 166 -10.71 -9.89 14.14
CA VAL A 166 -9.99 -10.08 15.41
C VAL A 166 -9.91 -8.75 16.17
N PHE A 167 -9.62 -7.66 15.46
CA PHE A 167 -9.53 -6.34 16.06
C PHE A 167 -10.89 -5.82 16.50
N ALA A 168 -11.94 -6.06 15.71
CA ALA A 168 -13.30 -5.70 16.10
C ALA A 168 -13.69 -6.41 17.41
N GLU A 169 -13.51 -7.73 17.52
CA GLU A 169 -13.88 -8.45 18.75
C GLU A 169 -13.01 -8.04 19.96
N ALA A 170 -11.71 -7.82 19.77
CA ALA A 170 -10.80 -7.52 20.86
C ALA A 170 -10.90 -6.07 21.37
N PHE A 171 -11.26 -5.10 20.52
CA PHE A 171 -11.22 -3.67 20.85
C PHE A 171 -12.60 -2.99 20.89
N PHE A 172 -13.61 -3.52 20.20
CA PHE A 172 -14.88 -2.80 20.04
C PHE A 172 -15.62 -2.67 21.37
N GLY A 173 -15.89 -1.42 21.78
CA GLY A 173 -16.58 -1.11 23.03
C GLY A 173 -15.75 -1.30 24.30
N LYS A 174 -14.43 -1.50 24.19
CA LYS A 174 -13.53 -1.65 25.35
C LYS A 174 -12.88 -0.33 25.74
N THR A 175 -12.77 -0.10 27.05
CA THR A 175 -12.08 1.05 27.65
C THR A 175 -10.67 0.68 28.10
N ASN A 176 -9.77 1.66 28.20
CA ASN A 176 -8.38 1.41 28.63
C ASN A 176 -8.32 0.75 30.01
N ILE A 177 -9.22 1.13 30.94
CA ILE A 177 -9.27 0.58 32.29
C ILE A 177 -9.63 -0.91 32.31
N GLU A 178 -10.55 -1.35 31.44
CA GLU A 178 -10.94 -2.75 31.34
C GLU A 178 -9.78 -3.61 30.87
N VAL A 179 -9.08 -3.15 29.84
CA VAL A 179 -7.92 -3.84 29.28
C VAL A 179 -6.75 -3.86 30.27
N HIS A 180 -6.49 -2.74 30.95
CA HIS A 180 -5.45 -2.65 31.97
C HIS A 180 -5.67 -3.67 33.09
N ASN A 181 -6.88 -3.79 33.60
CA ASN A 181 -7.23 -4.74 34.68
C ASN A 181 -7.06 -6.20 34.25
N GLU A 182 -7.48 -6.54 33.03
CA GLU A 182 -7.29 -7.89 32.46
C GLU A 182 -5.81 -8.23 32.25
N CYS A 183 -5.02 -7.28 31.73
CA CYS A 183 -3.59 -7.44 31.55
C CYS A 183 -2.84 -7.59 32.88
N PHE A 184 -3.19 -6.79 33.89
CA PHE A 184 -2.59 -6.83 35.22
C PHE A 184 -2.86 -8.17 35.91
N ASN A 185 -4.10 -8.67 35.86
CA ASN A 185 -4.47 -9.96 36.45
C ASN A 185 -3.68 -11.14 35.87
N LYS A 186 -3.25 -11.05 34.60
CA LYS A 186 -2.44 -12.09 33.96
C LYS A 186 -0.93 -11.85 34.02
N THR A 187 -0.47 -10.86 34.79
CA THR A 187 0.96 -10.52 34.98
C THR A 187 1.67 -10.28 33.65
N SER A 188 1.03 -9.56 32.72
CA SER A 188 1.69 -9.22 31.45
C SER A 188 2.75 -8.13 31.69
N PRO A 189 3.96 -8.26 31.09
CA PRO A 189 5.05 -7.29 31.25
C PRO A 189 4.78 -5.94 30.55
N HIS A 190 3.63 -5.78 29.89
CA HIS A 190 3.23 -4.59 29.13
C HIS A 190 1.95 -3.93 29.69
N SER A 191 1.59 -4.21 30.94
CA SER A 191 0.40 -3.63 31.58
C SER A 191 0.47 -2.09 31.71
N ASP A 192 1.68 -1.54 31.84
CA ASP A 192 1.93 -0.08 31.91
C ASP A 192 1.64 0.67 30.60
N LEU A 193 1.41 -0.03 29.49
CA LEU A 193 1.11 0.57 28.18
C LEU A 193 -0.28 1.22 28.13
N PHE A 194 -1.21 0.74 28.96
CA PHE A 194 -2.59 1.23 28.96
C PHE A 194 -2.78 2.22 30.12
N PRO A 195 -2.99 3.52 29.83
CA PRO A 195 -3.23 4.50 30.88
C PRO A 195 -4.53 4.18 31.62
N ASN A 196 -4.57 4.48 32.91
CA ASN A 196 -5.74 4.26 33.76
C ASN A 196 -6.80 5.38 33.54
N ASN A 197 -7.37 5.44 32.34
CA ASN A 197 -8.44 6.38 31.96
C ASN A 197 -9.67 5.63 31.41
N THR A 198 -10.80 6.34 31.37
CA THR A 198 -12.09 5.84 30.85
C THR A 198 -12.26 6.06 29.35
N ASP A 199 -11.21 6.53 28.67
CA ASP A 199 -11.26 6.77 27.23
C ASP A 199 -11.31 5.44 26.46
N THR A 200 -11.88 5.51 25.26
CA THR A 200 -11.90 4.36 24.34
C THR A 200 -10.48 4.00 23.95
N LEU A 201 -10.18 2.70 23.95
CA LEU A 201 -8.85 2.21 23.60
C LEU A 201 -8.49 2.56 22.16
N GLU A 202 -7.39 3.29 21.97
CA GLU A 202 -6.84 3.54 20.65
C GLU A 202 -6.24 2.26 20.07
N VAL A 203 -6.59 1.98 18.82
CA VAL A 203 -6.21 0.77 18.12
C VAL A 203 -4.89 1.00 17.40
N ASP A 204 -3.86 0.23 17.74
CA ASP A 204 -2.62 0.17 17.00
C ASP A 204 -2.07 -1.27 16.94
N ILE A 205 -1.09 -1.51 16.08
CA ILE A 205 -0.53 -2.86 15.82
C ILE A 205 0.20 -3.41 17.06
N TYR A 206 0.78 -2.52 17.89
CA TYR A 206 1.53 -2.88 19.09
C TYR A 206 0.60 -3.24 20.25
N LYS A 207 -0.31 -2.33 20.63
CA LYS A 207 -1.42 -2.55 21.57
C LYS A 207 -2.26 -3.74 21.13
N GLY A 208 -2.49 -3.92 19.82
CA GLY A 208 -3.05 -5.12 19.19
C GLY A 208 -2.49 -6.43 19.75
N GLY A 209 -1.17 -6.61 19.61
CA GLY A 209 -0.50 -7.82 20.07
C GLY A 209 -0.55 -8.02 21.58
N VAL A 210 -0.43 -6.92 22.35
CA VAL A 210 -0.51 -6.96 23.81
C VAL A 210 -1.91 -7.35 24.29
N VAL A 211 -2.96 -6.74 23.72
CA VAL A 211 -4.37 -7.07 24.02
C VAL A 211 -4.64 -8.54 23.72
N LEU A 212 -4.25 -9.03 22.53
CA LEU A 212 -4.42 -10.44 22.19
C LEU A 212 -3.71 -11.36 23.18
N GLY A 213 -2.50 -10.98 23.60
CA GLY A 213 -1.74 -11.65 24.66
C GLY A 213 -2.49 -11.71 26.00
N CYS A 214 -3.07 -10.60 26.44
CA CYS A 214 -3.80 -10.51 27.69
C CYS A 214 -5.11 -11.30 27.65
N PHE A 215 -5.93 -11.15 26.62
CA PHE A 215 -7.24 -11.80 26.56
C PHE A 215 -7.14 -13.29 26.20
N PHE A 216 -6.36 -13.63 25.16
CA PHE A 216 -6.37 -14.97 24.56
C PHE A 216 -5.15 -15.82 24.91
N GLY A 217 -4.13 -15.22 25.52
CA GLY A 217 -2.95 -15.88 26.08
C GLY A 217 -1.64 -15.53 25.36
N PRO A 218 -0.48 -15.84 25.96
CA PRO A 218 0.83 -15.42 25.43
C PRO A 218 1.12 -15.99 24.04
N ALA A 219 0.58 -17.16 23.71
CA ALA A 219 0.71 -17.74 22.36
C ALA A 219 0.14 -16.82 21.27
N ALA A 220 -0.99 -16.15 21.53
CA ALA A 220 -1.62 -15.24 20.58
C ALA A 220 -0.73 -14.03 20.28
N LEU A 221 -0.08 -13.48 21.31
CA LEU A 221 0.90 -12.39 21.14
C LEU A 221 2.06 -12.79 20.22
N TYR A 222 2.66 -13.97 20.44
CA TYR A 222 3.78 -14.42 19.61
C TYR A 222 3.34 -14.75 18.18
N ILE A 223 2.18 -15.36 17.99
CA ILE A 223 1.64 -15.68 16.66
C ILE A 223 1.33 -14.40 15.88
N TRP A 224 0.72 -13.42 16.54
CA TRP A 224 0.50 -12.07 16.00
C TRP A 224 1.82 -11.41 15.57
N ALA A 225 2.83 -11.44 16.43
CA ALA A 225 4.14 -10.85 16.14
C ALA A 225 4.86 -11.55 14.97
N ILE A 226 4.76 -12.89 14.84
CA ILE A 226 5.28 -13.62 13.67
C ILE A 226 4.55 -13.20 12.39
N GLY A 227 3.23 -13.03 12.45
CA GLY A 227 2.42 -12.58 11.32
C GLY A 227 2.83 -11.18 10.83
N ILE A 228 3.00 -10.24 11.76
CA ILE A 228 3.47 -8.88 11.44
C ILE A 228 4.88 -8.90 10.88
N LEU A 229 5.79 -9.71 11.46
CA LEU A 229 7.16 -9.82 10.94
C LEU A 229 7.14 -10.35 9.50
N ALA A 230 6.32 -11.36 9.20
CA ALA A 230 6.18 -11.87 7.83
C ALA A 230 5.64 -10.80 6.87
N ALA A 231 4.66 -10.00 7.30
CA ALA A 231 4.13 -8.87 6.52
C ALA A 231 5.20 -7.81 6.24
N GLY A 232 5.94 -7.43 7.27
CA GLY A 232 7.06 -6.47 7.23
C GLY A 232 8.36 -7.04 6.66
N GLN A 233 8.37 -8.25 6.13
CA GLN A 233 9.46 -8.75 5.27
C GLN A 233 8.98 -8.84 3.82
N SER A 234 7.72 -9.19 3.61
CA SER A 234 7.13 -9.25 2.27
C SER A 234 7.12 -7.87 1.59
N SER A 235 6.85 -6.81 2.34
CA SER A 235 6.77 -5.43 1.81
C SER A 235 8.15 -4.88 1.34
N THR A 236 9.26 -5.33 1.94
CA THR A 236 10.62 -4.80 1.72
C THR A 236 11.04 -5.15 0.32
N MET A 237 10.78 -6.39 -0.01
CA MET A 237 11.15 -6.96 -1.28
C MET A 237 10.25 -6.41 -2.38
N THR A 238 8.94 -6.26 -2.16
CA THR A 238 8.05 -5.65 -3.16
C THR A 238 8.39 -4.17 -3.38
N GLY A 239 8.69 -3.43 -2.31
CA GLY A 239 9.12 -2.03 -2.37
C GLY A 239 10.40 -1.86 -3.20
N THR A 240 11.44 -2.64 -2.89
CA THR A 240 12.74 -2.59 -3.59
C THR A 240 12.64 -2.99 -5.06
N TYR A 241 11.86 -4.02 -5.41
CA TYR A 241 11.59 -4.35 -6.82
C TYR A 241 10.80 -3.27 -7.53
N SER A 242 9.75 -2.73 -6.91
CA SER A 242 8.96 -1.67 -7.53
C SER A 242 9.83 -0.42 -7.79
N GLY A 243 10.71 -0.06 -6.85
CA GLY A 243 11.64 1.06 -6.99
C GLY A 243 12.65 0.81 -8.09
N GLN A 244 13.08 -0.44 -8.29
CA GLN A 244 13.91 -0.78 -9.43
C GLN A 244 13.24 -0.44 -10.76
N PHE A 245 12.02 -0.93 -10.98
CA PHE A 245 11.32 -0.73 -12.24
C PHE A 245 10.91 0.72 -12.45
N VAL A 246 10.54 1.42 -11.39
CA VAL A 246 10.17 2.83 -11.43
C VAL A 246 11.39 3.71 -11.76
N MET A 247 12.53 3.51 -11.11
CA MET A 247 13.75 4.28 -11.42
C MET A 247 14.26 4.02 -12.84
N GLU A 248 14.31 2.75 -13.26
CA GLU A 248 14.78 2.39 -14.60
C GLU A 248 13.82 2.87 -15.69
N GLY A 249 12.51 2.83 -15.44
CA GLY A 249 11.49 3.29 -16.38
C GLY A 249 11.36 4.80 -16.48
N PHE A 250 11.24 5.51 -15.34
CA PHE A 250 10.96 6.96 -15.35
C PHE A 250 12.20 7.84 -15.36
N LEU A 251 13.26 7.45 -14.66
CA LEU A 251 14.48 8.27 -14.55
C LEU A 251 15.60 7.79 -15.48
N ASN A 252 15.41 6.64 -16.15
CA ASN A 252 16.42 5.96 -16.97
C ASN A 252 17.78 5.82 -16.24
N LEU A 253 17.73 5.73 -14.91
CA LEU A 253 18.88 5.62 -14.02
C LEU A 253 19.17 4.15 -13.73
N LYS A 254 20.22 3.64 -14.38
CA LYS A 254 20.72 2.27 -14.16
C LYS A 254 21.68 2.26 -12.98
N TRP A 255 21.13 2.06 -11.79
CA TRP A 255 21.89 1.92 -10.56
C TRP A 255 22.16 0.45 -10.23
N SER A 256 23.25 0.18 -9.51
CA SER A 256 23.46 -1.16 -8.97
C SER A 256 22.38 -1.46 -7.93
N ARG A 257 21.84 -2.68 -7.96
CA ARG A 257 20.77 -3.13 -7.04
C ARG A 257 21.14 -2.87 -5.57
N PHE A 258 22.40 -3.14 -5.22
CA PHE A 258 22.96 -2.90 -3.90
C PHE A 258 22.94 -1.43 -3.47
N ALA A 259 23.40 -0.52 -4.35
CA ALA A 259 23.44 0.91 -4.03
C ALA A 259 22.03 1.49 -3.85
N ARG A 260 21.08 1.05 -4.68
CA ARG A 260 19.68 1.47 -4.59
C ARG A 260 19.06 1.07 -3.26
N VAL A 261 19.14 -0.22 -2.93
CA VAL A 261 18.55 -0.77 -1.70
C VAL A 261 19.13 -0.10 -0.46
N ILE A 262 20.45 0.11 -0.41
CA ILE A 262 21.09 0.80 0.71
C ILE A 262 20.62 2.25 0.80
N LEU A 263 20.52 2.97 -0.33
CA LEU A 263 20.05 4.35 -0.31
C LEU A 263 18.62 4.44 0.22
N THR A 264 17.68 3.70 -0.39
CA THR A 264 16.26 3.78 -0.03
C THR A 264 16.04 3.37 1.41
N ARG A 265 16.71 2.30 1.87
CA ARG A 265 16.66 1.86 3.27
C ARG A 265 17.29 2.85 4.22
N SER A 266 18.41 3.49 3.86
CA SER A 266 19.01 4.55 4.70
C SER A 266 18.06 5.73 4.86
N ILE A 267 17.38 6.15 3.79
CA ILE A 267 16.41 7.24 3.82
C ILE A 267 15.17 6.88 4.64
N ALA A 268 14.72 5.61 4.61
CA ALA A 268 13.57 5.15 5.39
C ALA A 268 13.90 4.92 6.88
N ILE A 269 15.07 4.34 7.17
CA ILE A 269 15.49 3.98 8.54
C ILE A 269 15.86 5.22 9.34
N THR A 270 16.52 6.21 8.74
CA THR A 270 16.96 7.43 9.45
C THR A 270 15.83 8.17 10.19
N PRO A 271 14.72 8.57 9.55
CA PRO A 271 13.61 9.23 10.24
C PRO A 271 12.93 8.30 11.24
N THR A 272 12.79 7.01 10.92
CA THR A 272 12.16 6.02 11.80
C THR A 272 12.97 5.80 13.08
N LEU A 273 14.29 5.71 12.94
CA LEU A 273 15.23 5.59 14.06
C LEU A 273 15.22 6.84 14.93
N PHE A 274 15.18 8.03 14.31
CA PHE A 274 15.09 9.29 15.04
C PHE A 274 13.81 9.36 15.89
N VAL A 275 12.65 9.05 15.30
CA VAL A 275 11.39 9.00 16.04
C VAL A 275 11.46 7.93 17.14
N ALA A 276 11.98 6.74 16.87
CA ALA A 276 12.08 5.67 17.86
C ALA A 276 13.05 5.95 19.03
N ILE A 277 14.00 6.87 18.87
CA ILE A 277 14.94 7.28 19.93
C ILE A 277 14.38 8.46 20.75
N PHE A 278 13.77 9.45 20.09
CA PHE A 278 13.42 10.73 20.70
C PHE A 278 11.93 10.93 20.96
N GLN A 279 11.07 10.03 20.51
CA GLN A 279 9.61 10.15 20.61
C GLN A 279 8.98 8.82 21.06
N ASP A 280 7.79 8.92 21.66
CA ASP A 280 7.03 7.76 22.11
C ASP A 280 6.32 7.02 20.96
N VAL A 281 5.81 5.82 21.24
CA VAL A 281 5.14 4.92 20.28
C VAL A 281 3.99 5.62 19.54
N GLU A 282 3.28 6.54 20.19
CA GLU A 282 2.18 7.30 19.58
C GLU A 282 2.62 8.12 18.37
N HIS A 283 3.85 8.64 18.36
CA HIS A 283 4.39 9.39 17.23
C HIS A 283 4.79 8.48 16.05
N LEU A 284 5.14 7.21 16.31
CA LEU A 284 5.35 6.21 15.27
C LEU A 284 4.03 5.84 14.58
N THR A 285 2.94 5.74 15.34
CA THR A 285 1.60 5.49 14.80
C THR A 285 1.11 6.68 13.97
N GLY A 286 1.27 7.92 14.46
CA GLY A 286 0.94 9.12 13.68
C GLY A 286 1.76 9.24 12.39
N MET A 287 3.02 8.77 12.40
CA MET A 287 3.84 8.69 11.19
C MET A 287 3.26 7.70 10.18
N ASN A 288 2.77 6.54 10.62
CA ASN A 288 2.13 5.55 9.75
C ASN A 288 0.89 6.13 9.02
N ASP A 289 0.07 6.90 9.73
CA ASP A 289 -1.12 7.55 9.15
C ASP A 289 -0.73 8.60 8.11
N PHE A 290 0.30 9.40 8.39
CA PHE A 290 0.83 10.35 7.41
C PHE A 290 1.35 9.65 6.15
N LEU A 291 2.02 8.52 6.30
CA LEU A 291 2.53 7.73 5.18
C LEU A 291 1.40 7.14 4.33
N ASN A 292 0.27 6.75 4.94
CA ASN A 292 -0.94 6.33 4.22
C ASN A 292 -1.53 7.48 3.40
N VAL A 293 -1.57 8.70 3.94
CA VAL A 293 -2.00 9.88 3.19
C VAL A 293 -1.07 10.12 2.00
N LEU A 294 0.25 10.00 2.19
CA LEU A 294 1.23 10.14 1.11
C LEU A 294 1.03 9.10 0.01
N GLN A 295 0.74 7.85 0.36
CA GLN A 295 0.41 6.80 -0.62
C GLN A 295 -0.88 7.11 -1.37
N SER A 296 -1.90 7.62 -0.67
CA SER A 296 -3.16 8.00 -1.29
C SER A 296 -2.95 9.05 -2.38
N LEU A 297 -2.15 10.09 -2.11
CA LEU A 297 -1.80 11.16 -3.05
C LEU A 297 -1.16 10.66 -4.36
N GLN A 298 -0.52 9.50 -4.32
CA GLN A 298 0.13 8.91 -5.48
C GLN A 298 -0.85 8.13 -6.37
N LEU A 299 -2.01 7.72 -5.84
CA LEU A 299 -2.97 6.85 -6.55
C LEU A 299 -3.45 7.40 -7.90
N PRO A 300 -3.88 8.67 -8.03
CA PRO A 300 -4.36 9.18 -9.30
C PRO A 300 -3.30 9.10 -10.41
N PHE A 301 -2.03 9.33 -10.07
CA PHE A 301 -0.92 9.25 -11.02
C PHE A 301 -0.62 7.83 -11.51
N ALA A 302 -1.03 6.79 -10.78
CA ALA A 302 -0.89 5.41 -11.24
C ALA A 302 -2.16 4.94 -11.97
N LEU A 303 -3.34 5.19 -11.40
CA LEU A 303 -4.61 4.68 -11.92
C LEU A 303 -5.04 5.36 -13.23
N ILE A 304 -4.88 6.68 -13.33
CA ILE A 304 -5.31 7.43 -14.53
C ILE A 304 -4.52 7.00 -15.77
N PRO A 305 -3.17 6.95 -15.75
CA PRO A 305 -2.41 6.47 -16.91
C PRO A 305 -2.70 5.01 -17.24
N VAL A 306 -2.87 4.14 -16.24
CA VAL A 306 -3.18 2.71 -16.49
C VAL A 306 -4.51 2.57 -17.22
N LEU A 307 -5.57 3.24 -16.79
CA LEU A 307 -6.86 3.19 -17.50
C LEU A 307 -6.74 3.80 -18.91
N THR A 308 -5.98 4.89 -19.05
CA THR A 308 -5.74 5.56 -20.33
C THR A 308 -5.06 4.60 -21.31
N PHE A 309 -3.90 4.06 -20.97
CA PHE A 309 -3.12 3.20 -21.86
C PHE A 309 -3.81 1.87 -22.16
N THR A 310 -4.49 1.27 -21.19
CA THR A 310 -5.24 0.02 -21.41
C THR A 310 -6.51 0.22 -22.26
N SER A 311 -6.97 1.46 -22.39
CA SER A 311 -8.15 1.83 -23.20
C SER A 311 -7.81 2.25 -24.63
N LEU A 312 -6.54 2.58 -24.91
CA LEU A 312 -6.05 3.02 -26.21
C LEU A 312 -5.83 1.83 -27.15
N ARG A 313 -6.56 1.81 -28.28
CA ARG A 313 -6.39 0.80 -29.34
C ARG A 313 -5.00 0.78 -29.97
N PRO A 314 -4.31 1.92 -30.20
CA PRO A 314 -2.95 1.89 -30.76
C PRO A 314 -1.93 1.14 -29.89
N VAL A 315 -2.11 1.15 -28.56
CA VAL A 315 -1.20 0.50 -27.61
C VAL A 315 -1.59 -0.96 -27.38
N MET A 316 -2.89 -1.23 -27.16
CA MET A 316 -3.37 -2.56 -26.76
C MET A 316 -3.90 -3.43 -27.91
N ASN A 317 -4.04 -2.87 -29.11
CA ASN A 317 -4.64 -3.52 -30.28
C ASN A 317 -6.02 -4.15 -29.95
N GLU A 318 -6.18 -5.44 -30.21
CA GLU A 318 -7.42 -6.21 -29.96
C GLU A 318 -7.66 -6.53 -28.47
N PHE A 319 -6.66 -6.29 -27.60
CA PHE A 319 -6.75 -6.51 -26.16
C PHE A 319 -7.12 -5.25 -25.38
N ALA A 320 -7.56 -4.18 -26.07
CA ALA A 320 -8.03 -2.96 -25.43
C ALA A 320 -9.28 -3.21 -24.57
N ASN A 321 -9.43 -2.44 -23.49
CA ASN A 321 -10.56 -2.57 -22.57
C ASN A 321 -11.91 -2.39 -23.28
N GLY A 322 -12.86 -3.27 -22.96
CA GLY A 322 -14.26 -3.12 -23.36
C GLY A 322 -14.95 -1.96 -22.61
N LEU A 323 -16.13 -1.54 -23.10
CA LEU A 323 -16.87 -0.41 -22.53
C LEU A 323 -17.22 -0.60 -21.04
N GLY A 324 -17.56 -1.81 -20.63
CA GLY A 324 -17.85 -2.11 -19.22
C GLY A 324 -16.64 -1.84 -18.30
N TRP A 325 -15.45 -2.32 -18.68
CA TRP A 325 -14.21 -2.07 -17.93
C TRP A 325 -13.79 -0.60 -17.93
N LYS A 326 -14.06 0.12 -19.03
CA LYS A 326 -13.84 1.57 -19.11
C LYS A 326 -14.71 2.33 -18.10
N ILE A 327 -16.01 2.00 -18.03
CA ILE A 327 -16.95 2.62 -17.08
C ILE A 327 -16.58 2.26 -15.64
N ALA A 328 -16.36 0.98 -15.36
CA ALA A 328 -15.99 0.52 -14.02
C ALA A 328 -14.68 1.15 -13.53
N GLY A 329 -13.64 1.18 -14.39
CA GLY A 329 -12.37 1.84 -14.09
C GLY A 329 -12.53 3.35 -13.91
N GLY A 330 -13.36 4.00 -14.72
CA GLY A 330 -13.67 5.42 -14.58
C GLY A 330 -14.35 5.77 -13.26
N ILE A 331 -15.33 4.97 -12.83
CA ILE A 331 -16.00 5.11 -11.53
C ILE A 331 -15.00 4.93 -10.39
N LEU A 332 -14.16 3.88 -10.45
CA LEU A 332 -13.14 3.63 -9.42
C LEU A 332 -12.17 4.80 -9.29
N ILE A 333 -11.66 5.32 -10.41
CA ILE A 333 -10.78 6.50 -10.41
C ILE A 333 -11.48 7.72 -9.82
N LEU A 334 -12.74 7.95 -10.16
CA LEU A 334 -13.51 9.06 -9.62
C LEU A 334 -13.67 8.96 -8.10
N ILE A 335 -13.97 7.76 -7.58
CA ILE A 335 -14.05 7.51 -6.14
C ILE A 335 -12.70 7.80 -5.47
N VAL A 336 -11.62 7.19 -5.97
CA VAL A 336 -10.27 7.36 -5.40
C VAL A 336 -9.78 8.81 -5.47
N CYS A 337 -10.06 9.52 -6.56
CA CYS A 337 -9.76 10.94 -6.67
C CYS A 337 -10.57 11.75 -5.66
N SER A 338 -11.87 11.49 -5.51
CA SER A 338 -12.72 12.21 -4.54
C SER A 338 -12.23 12.03 -3.10
N ILE A 339 -11.86 10.80 -2.74
CA ILE A 339 -11.24 10.44 -1.45
C ILE A 339 -9.94 11.22 -1.23
N ASN A 340 -9.07 11.24 -2.24
CA ASN A 340 -7.82 11.96 -2.19
C ASN A 340 -7.99 13.45 -1.95
N ILE A 341 -8.94 14.07 -2.67
CA ILE A 341 -9.26 15.48 -2.53
C ILE A 341 -9.68 15.79 -1.09
N TYR A 342 -10.54 14.95 -0.53
CA TYR A 342 -11.01 15.09 0.84
C TYR A 342 -9.84 15.01 1.84
N PHE A 343 -8.96 14.01 1.74
CA PHE A 343 -7.78 13.90 2.61
C PHE A 343 -6.86 15.11 2.51
N VAL A 344 -6.61 15.63 1.30
CA VAL A 344 -5.80 16.82 1.11
C VAL A 344 -6.40 18.03 1.83
N VAL A 345 -7.71 18.24 1.72
CA VAL A 345 -8.39 19.36 2.39
C VAL A 345 -8.34 19.23 3.91
N VAL A 346 -8.59 18.03 4.44
CA VAL A 346 -8.53 17.77 5.89
C VAL A 346 -7.11 18.00 6.41
N TYR A 347 -6.10 17.46 5.74
CA TYR A 347 -4.71 17.59 6.20
C TYR A 347 -4.17 19.02 6.11
N VAL A 348 -4.49 19.75 5.02
CA VAL A 348 -4.09 21.16 4.88
C VAL A 348 -4.78 22.04 5.92
N SER A 349 -6.04 21.77 6.24
CA SER A 349 -6.78 22.56 7.25
C SER A 349 -6.32 22.29 8.69
N ALA A 350 -5.67 21.15 8.94
CA ALA A 350 -5.07 20.83 10.24
C ALA A 350 -3.73 21.55 10.52
N LEU A 351 -3.12 22.20 9.52
CA LEU A 351 -1.84 22.90 9.69
C LEU A 351 -2.03 24.22 10.46
N GLY A 352 -1.66 24.23 11.75
CA GLY A 352 -1.83 25.39 12.64
C GLY A 352 -0.91 26.60 12.36
N HIS A 353 0.09 26.46 11.50
CA HIS A 353 1.03 27.54 11.17
C HIS A 353 0.74 28.14 9.79
N VAL A 354 0.48 29.45 9.74
CA VAL A 354 0.08 30.20 8.53
C VAL A 354 1.06 30.00 7.35
N VAL A 355 2.37 29.97 7.61
CA VAL A 355 3.38 29.78 6.55
C VAL A 355 3.29 28.38 5.94
N PHE A 356 3.20 27.34 6.78
CA PHE A 356 3.02 25.96 6.32
C PHE A 356 1.68 25.77 5.62
N TYR A 357 0.62 26.42 6.12
CA TYR A 357 -0.69 26.42 5.48
C TYR A 357 -0.64 27.00 4.06
N VAL A 358 -0.02 28.17 3.86
CA VAL A 358 0.07 28.80 2.53
C VAL A 358 0.88 27.95 1.56
N ILE A 359 2.02 27.40 2.00
CA ILE A 359 2.86 26.53 1.16
C ILE A 359 2.11 25.24 0.80
N ALA A 360 1.48 24.59 1.78
CA ALA A 360 0.72 23.37 1.57
C ALA A 360 -0.47 23.63 0.64
N ALA A 361 -1.21 24.73 0.83
CA ALA A 361 -2.33 25.11 -0.03
C ALA A 361 -1.89 25.33 -1.49
N LEU A 362 -0.77 26.03 -1.72
CA LEU A 362 -0.24 26.22 -3.08
C LEU A 362 0.15 24.88 -3.74
N LEU A 363 0.83 24.00 -3.00
CA LEU A 363 1.20 22.67 -3.49
C LEU A 363 -0.04 21.81 -3.77
N SER A 364 -1.05 21.86 -2.90
CA SER A 364 -2.31 21.16 -3.08
C SER A 364 -3.09 21.66 -4.30
N VAL A 365 -3.14 22.97 -4.54
CA VAL A 365 -3.76 23.53 -5.76
C VAL A 365 -3.01 23.07 -7.01
N ALA A 366 -1.68 23.12 -7.01
CA ALA A 366 -0.88 22.63 -8.13
C ALA A 366 -1.10 21.13 -8.41
N TYR A 367 -1.13 20.31 -7.35
CA TYR A 367 -1.46 18.89 -7.42
C TYR A 367 -2.86 18.67 -7.99
N MET A 368 -3.86 19.39 -7.49
CA MET A 368 -5.25 19.31 -7.95
C MET A 368 -5.41 19.68 -9.41
N CYS A 369 -4.79 20.77 -9.86
CA CYS A 369 -4.78 21.16 -11.27
C CYS A 369 -4.17 20.06 -12.15
N PHE A 370 -3.09 19.41 -11.69
CA PHE A 370 -2.45 18.34 -12.43
C PHE A 370 -3.30 17.06 -12.49
N VAL A 371 -3.97 16.68 -11.39
CA VAL A 371 -4.91 15.55 -11.39
C VAL A 371 -6.07 15.82 -12.35
N VAL A 372 -6.65 17.02 -12.32
CA VAL A 372 -7.72 17.42 -13.26
C VAL A 372 -7.22 17.35 -14.70
N TYR A 373 -6.00 17.82 -14.99
CA TYR A 373 -5.39 17.70 -16.30
C TYR A 373 -5.24 16.24 -16.76
N LEU A 374 -4.77 15.34 -15.88
CA LEU A 374 -4.67 13.92 -16.19
C LEU A 374 -6.04 13.28 -16.44
N THR A 375 -7.03 13.59 -15.61
CA THR A 375 -8.40 13.09 -15.77
C THR A 375 -9.00 13.58 -17.08
N TRP A 376 -8.76 14.84 -17.45
CA TRP A 376 -9.17 15.38 -18.74
C TRP A 376 -8.57 14.60 -19.91
N GLN A 377 -7.26 14.35 -19.89
CA GLN A 377 -6.59 13.55 -20.93
C GLN A 377 -7.14 12.12 -21.00
N CYS A 378 -7.43 11.50 -19.86
CA CYS A 378 -8.05 10.18 -19.79
C CYS A 378 -9.45 10.18 -20.42
N LEU A 379 -10.28 11.19 -20.12
CA LEU A 379 -11.62 11.31 -20.70
C LEU A 379 -11.57 11.49 -22.22
N VAL A 380 -10.60 12.23 -22.74
CA VAL A 380 -10.34 12.35 -24.19
C VAL A 380 -9.97 10.99 -24.78
N ALA A 381 -9.04 10.26 -24.15
CA ALA A 381 -8.63 8.92 -24.60
C ALA A 381 -9.76 7.87 -24.53
N LEU A 382 -10.73 8.06 -23.63
CA LEU A 382 -11.93 7.22 -23.53
C LEU A 382 -12.95 7.50 -24.66
N GLY A 383 -12.76 8.56 -25.45
CA GLY A 383 -13.56 8.85 -26.65
C GLY A 383 -14.67 9.89 -26.46
N LEU A 384 -14.64 10.67 -25.37
CA LEU A 384 -15.57 11.78 -25.14
C LEU A 384 -15.22 12.98 -26.03
N LYS A 385 -15.66 12.92 -27.30
CA LYS A 385 -15.41 13.94 -28.33
C LYS A 385 -15.87 15.36 -27.97
N PHE A 386 -16.78 15.53 -27.01
CA PHE A 386 -17.22 16.85 -26.52
C PHE A 386 -16.13 17.62 -25.76
N LEU A 387 -15.10 16.93 -25.26
CA LEU A 387 -13.99 17.53 -24.52
C LEU A 387 -12.78 17.81 -25.42
N GLN A 388 -12.85 17.58 -26.73
CA GLN A 388 -11.87 18.11 -27.67
C GLN A 388 -12.08 19.62 -27.83
N CYS A 389 -11.54 20.39 -26.89
CA CYS A 389 -11.46 21.83 -27.05
C CYS A 389 -10.35 22.15 -28.06
N GLY A 390 -10.71 22.41 -29.31
CA GLY A 390 -9.83 23.09 -30.26
C GLY A 390 -9.75 22.53 -31.67
N ASP A 391 -10.82 22.68 -32.47
CA ASP A 391 -10.67 22.83 -33.94
C ASP A 391 -10.29 24.29 -34.32
N THR A 392 -9.98 25.15 -33.35
CA THR A 392 -9.67 26.58 -33.57
C THR A 392 -8.54 27.11 -32.68
N CYS A 393 -7.36 26.50 -32.70
CA CYS A 393 -6.08 27.21 -32.46
C CYS A 393 -4.88 26.29 -32.76
N PRO A 394 -3.97 26.62 -33.70
CA PRO A 394 -2.78 25.82 -33.95
C PRO A 394 -1.72 26.15 -32.89
N ILE A 395 -1.86 25.60 -31.70
CA ILE A 395 -0.75 25.47 -30.75
C ILE A 395 -0.12 24.10 -31.04
N GLY A 396 1.06 24.11 -31.62
CA GLY A 396 1.73 22.97 -32.26
C GLY A 396 2.21 21.84 -31.33
N LEU A 397 1.38 21.36 -30.41
CA LEU A 397 1.73 20.21 -29.53
C LEU A 397 0.64 19.14 -29.37
N THR A 398 -0.53 19.25 -30.02
CA THR A 398 -1.69 18.41 -29.65
C THR A 398 -2.48 17.83 -30.83
N SER A 399 -1.94 17.79 -32.06
CA SER A 399 -2.73 17.28 -33.18
C SER A 399 -2.74 15.75 -33.31
N ASN A 400 -1.83 15.00 -32.67
CA ASN A 400 -1.87 13.53 -32.68
C ASN A 400 -1.12 12.93 -31.46
N PRO A 401 -1.80 12.64 -30.33
CA PRO A 401 -1.18 11.87 -29.25
C PRO A 401 -0.75 10.46 -29.72
N GLU A 402 -1.42 9.91 -30.75
CA GLU A 402 -1.08 8.65 -31.38
C GLU A 402 0.32 8.67 -32.05
N LEU A 403 0.68 9.79 -32.69
CA LEU A 403 1.94 9.92 -33.42
C LEU A 403 3.14 10.19 -32.48
N PHE A 404 2.91 10.89 -31.36
CA PHE A 404 3.95 11.15 -30.36
C PHE A 404 4.28 9.89 -29.52
N LEU A 405 3.29 9.06 -29.21
CA LEU A 405 3.51 7.79 -28.53
C LEU A 405 4.20 6.77 -29.44
N LEU A 406 3.81 6.68 -30.72
CA LEU A 406 4.46 5.80 -31.70
C LEU A 406 5.93 6.19 -31.94
N ASN A 407 6.23 7.49 -32.12
CA ASN A 407 7.60 7.95 -32.35
C ASN A 407 8.56 7.73 -31.16
N ASN A 408 8.04 7.64 -29.94
CA ASN A 408 8.86 7.34 -28.76
C ASN A 408 9.00 5.83 -28.51
N MET A 409 7.99 5.02 -28.84
CA MET A 409 8.09 3.56 -28.76
C MET A 409 9.04 2.98 -29.82
N GLU A 410 9.07 3.52 -31.03
CA GLU A 410 9.94 3.06 -32.12
C GLU A 410 11.43 3.35 -31.86
N LYS A 411 11.74 4.30 -30.96
CA LYS A 411 13.11 4.58 -30.52
C LYS A 411 13.69 3.57 -29.52
N ASP A 412 12.85 2.89 -28.75
CA ASP A 412 13.30 1.93 -27.73
C ASP A 412 13.47 0.50 -28.28
N ASP A 413 12.86 0.18 -29.43
CA ASP A 413 12.92 -1.16 -30.06
C ASP A 413 14.04 -1.30 -31.12
N THR A 414 14.84 -0.27 -31.39
CA THR A 414 16.05 -0.44 -32.22
C THR A 414 17.18 -1.07 -31.41
N PRO A 415 17.66 -2.29 -31.74
CA PRO A 415 18.84 -2.82 -31.09
C PRO A 415 20.02 -1.91 -31.43
N SER A 416 20.71 -1.40 -30.41
CA SER A 416 21.97 -0.70 -30.60
C SER A 416 23.00 -1.69 -31.12
N ASN A 417 23.12 -1.78 -32.45
CA ASN A 417 24.31 -2.32 -33.09
C ASN A 417 25.46 -1.34 -32.80
N ARG A 418 26.21 -1.63 -31.72
CA ARG A 418 27.64 -1.36 -31.59
C ARG A 418 28.23 -2.10 -30.41
#